data_AF-A0A922SFG0-F1
#
_entry.id   AF-A0A922SFG0-F1
#
_cell.length_a   1.000
_cell.length_b   1.000
_cell.length_c   1.000
_cell.angle_alpha   90.00
_cell.angle_beta   90.00
_cell.angle_gamma   90.00
#
_symmetry.space_group_name_H-M   'P 1'
#
loop_
_entity.id
_entity.type
_entity.pdbx_description
1 polymer ?
#
loop_
_entity_poly.entity_id
_entity_poly.type
_entity_poly.pdbx_seq_one_letter_code
_entity_poly.pdbx_strand_id
1 'polypeptide(L)'
;MNPKKIAKNPSLAYTSNPDYRKPPKIANPYLQCLGAPHIDSFNYMLQDGLQAAIADLLPSEFELPGGERVKITIDEAGFAKPSVPMEAVGVKNQIVLPTECRQRAATYKGDFKIRLTIKIDEKSITVDRSLGSLPIMVKSKMCHLADLSPEELVQHNEHADEWGGYFIVKLHTKHAEGTSRGGPTFLPRVPFVLGKDVPAQTV
;
A
#
# COMPACT_ATOMS: atom_id res chain seq x y z
N MET A 1 15.70 -0.42 -38.92
CA MET A 1 16.54 0.02 -37.79
C MET A 1 17.92 0.37 -38.33
N ASN A 2 18.39 1.61 -38.13
CA ASN A 2 19.67 2.08 -38.70
C ASN A 2 20.84 1.57 -37.83
N PRO A 3 21.76 0.76 -38.36
CA PRO A 3 22.80 0.05 -37.59
C PRO A 3 23.98 0.95 -37.12
N LYS A 4 23.82 2.29 -37.11
CA LYS A 4 24.90 3.25 -36.81
C LYS A 4 24.69 4.10 -35.55
N LYS A 5 24.04 3.58 -34.50
CA LYS A 5 24.27 4.10 -33.14
C LYS A 5 25.38 3.31 -32.48
N ILE A 6 26.59 3.51 -33.02
CA ILE A 6 27.84 3.04 -32.41
C ILE A 6 27.91 3.66 -31.01
N ALA A 7 28.22 2.85 -30.00
CA ALA A 7 28.49 3.30 -28.65
C ALA A 7 29.54 4.42 -28.71
N LYS A 8 29.10 5.66 -28.46
CA LYS A 8 30.03 6.78 -28.31
C LYS A 8 30.92 6.46 -27.10
N ASN A 9 32.23 6.68 -27.26
CA ASN A 9 33.14 6.66 -26.12
C ASN A 9 32.59 7.56 -25.00
N PRO A 10 32.74 7.18 -23.72
CA PRO A 10 32.29 8.00 -22.62
C PRO A 10 32.88 9.41 -22.75
N SER A 11 32.05 10.43 -22.60
CA SER A 11 32.44 11.83 -22.79
C SER A 11 31.87 12.70 -21.68
N LEU A 12 32.60 13.76 -21.32
CA LEU A 12 32.16 14.76 -20.35
C LEU A 12 31.17 15.77 -20.94
N ALA A 13 30.78 15.66 -22.21
CA ALA A 13 29.94 16.64 -22.91
C ALA A 13 28.58 16.89 -22.21
N TYR A 14 28.07 15.89 -21.48
CA TYR A 14 26.84 16.04 -20.70
C TYR A 14 27.06 16.84 -19.42
N THR A 15 28.11 16.51 -18.65
CA THR A 15 28.43 17.17 -17.36
C THR A 15 29.06 18.55 -17.53
N SER A 16 29.69 18.83 -18.67
CA SER A 16 30.27 20.13 -19.00
C SER A 16 29.27 21.12 -19.59
N ASN A 17 28.02 20.70 -19.86
CA ASN A 17 26.98 21.58 -20.37
C ASN A 17 26.60 22.64 -19.31
N PRO A 18 26.57 23.95 -19.62
CA PRO A 18 26.12 24.99 -18.69
C PRO A 18 24.75 24.72 -18.07
N ASP A 19 23.86 24.05 -18.80
CA ASP A 19 22.50 23.71 -18.36
C ASP A 19 22.42 22.41 -17.54
N TYR A 20 23.54 21.73 -17.26
CA TYR A 20 23.57 20.49 -16.48
C TYR A 20 22.92 20.62 -15.09
N ARG A 21 22.93 21.84 -14.51
CA ARG A 21 22.32 22.14 -13.21
C ARG A 21 20.79 22.23 -13.25
N LYS A 22 20.20 22.37 -14.44
CA LYS A 22 18.75 22.55 -14.59
C LYS A 22 18.09 21.17 -14.72
N PRO A 23 17.01 20.89 -13.97
CA PRO A 23 16.22 19.69 -14.19
C PRO A 23 15.70 19.66 -15.64
N PRO A 24 15.64 18.47 -16.28
CA PRO A 24 15.03 18.36 -17.59
C PRO A 24 13.54 18.71 -17.50
N LYS A 25 12.99 19.37 -18.52
CA LYS A 25 11.54 19.71 -18.54
C LYS A 25 10.63 18.50 -18.71
N ILE A 26 11.16 17.43 -19.28
CA ILE A 26 10.43 16.21 -19.64
C ILE A 26 11.17 15.03 -19.03
N ALA A 27 10.44 14.12 -18.39
CA ALA A 27 10.99 12.89 -17.85
C ALA A 27 11.57 12.00 -18.97
N ASN A 28 12.67 11.32 -18.70
CA ASN A 28 13.29 10.45 -19.68
C ASN A 28 12.42 9.22 -20.00
N PRO A 29 11.87 9.08 -21.24
CA PRO A 29 10.95 7.99 -21.57
C PRO A 29 11.57 6.59 -21.46
N TYR A 30 12.89 6.46 -21.68
CA TYR A 30 13.60 5.19 -21.55
C TYR A 30 13.76 4.73 -20.10
N LEU A 31 13.70 5.66 -19.14
CA LEU A 31 13.71 5.31 -17.72
C LEU A 31 12.29 5.03 -17.22
N GLN A 32 11.31 5.84 -17.66
CA GLN A 32 9.91 5.64 -17.29
C GLN A 32 9.37 4.27 -17.73
N CYS A 33 9.84 3.73 -18.86
CA CYS A 33 9.42 2.41 -19.33
C CYS A 33 9.85 1.25 -18.40
N LEU A 34 10.84 1.46 -17.52
CA LEU A 34 11.30 0.43 -16.57
C LEU A 34 10.27 0.19 -15.46
N GLY A 35 9.61 1.24 -15.00
CA GLY A 35 8.58 1.17 -13.95
C GLY A 35 7.16 0.96 -14.49
N ALA A 36 6.91 1.33 -15.76
CA ALA A 36 5.59 1.30 -16.39
C ALA A 36 4.79 0.00 -16.18
N PRO A 37 5.29 -1.22 -16.48
CA PRO A 37 4.48 -2.43 -16.32
C PRO A 37 4.03 -2.68 -14.88
N HIS A 38 4.85 -2.31 -13.89
CA HIS A 38 4.50 -2.42 -12.48
C HIS A 38 3.46 -1.39 -12.06
N ILE A 39 3.64 -0.15 -12.50
CA ILE A 39 2.72 0.96 -12.23
C ILE A 39 1.35 0.68 -12.86
N ASP A 40 1.32 0.23 -14.11
CA ASP A 40 0.10 -0.08 -14.85
C ASP A 40 -0.65 -1.24 -14.19
N SER A 41 0.06 -2.31 -13.80
CA SER A 41 -0.53 -3.42 -13.05
C SER A 41 -1.11 -2.98 -11.71
N PHE A 42 -0.41 -2.13 -10.96
CA PHE A 42 -0.90 -1.63 -9.67
C PHE A 42 -2.10 -0.69 -9.86
N ASN A 43 -2.07 0.17 -10.87
CA ASN A 43 -3.20 1.04 -11.21
C ASN A 43 -4.43 0.24 -11.65
N TYR A 44 -4.25 -0.83 -12.43
CA TYR A 44 -5.33 -1.75 -12.78
C TYR A 44 -5.93 -2.39 -11.52
N MET A 45 -5.09 -2.88 -10.60
CA MET A 45 -5.55 -3.42 -9.32
C MET A 45 -6.39 -2.40 -8.54
N LEU A 46 -5.93 -1.14 -8.45
CA LEU A 46 -6.62 -0.09 -7.72
C LEU A 46 -7.99 0.30 -8.30
N GLN A 47 -8.17 0.17 -9.62
CA GLN A 47 -9.36 0.63 -10.33
C GLN A 47 -10.31 -0.53 -10.61
N ASP A 48 -9.96 -1.38 -11.57
CA ASP A 48 -10.84 -2.46 -12.04
C ASP A 48 -10.65 -3.74 -11.23
N GLY A 49 -9.42 -4.01 -10.79
CA GLY A 49 -9.06 -5.27 -10.12
C GLY A 49 -9.77 -5.45 -8.78
N LEU A 50 -9.80 -4.41 -7.93
CA LEU A 50 -10.52 -4.45 -6.66
C LEU A 50 -12.04 -4.63 -6.88
N GLN A 51 -12.61 -3.94 -7.86
CA GLN A 51 -14.04 -4.07 -8.16
C GLN A 51 -14.39 -5.49 -8.64
N ALA A 52 -13.57 -6.05 -9.53
CA ALA A 52 -13.72 -7.42 -10.00
C ALA A 52 -13.55 -8.44 -8.86
N ALA A 53 -12.57 -8.23 -7.98
CA ALA A 53 -12.36 -9.09 -6.82
C ALA A 53 -13.53 -9.06 -5.85
N ILE A 54 -14.12 -7.88 -5.58
CA ILE A 54 -15.29 -7.75 -4.72
C ILE A 54 -16.51 -8.43 -5.34
N ALA A 55 -16.72 -8.30 -6.66
CA ALA A 55 -17.83 -8.94 -7.35
C ALA A 55 -17.77 -10.48 -7.30
N ASP A 56 -16.57 -11.05 -7.17
CA ASP A 56 -16.34 -12.49 -7.05
C ASP A 56 -16.44 -13.01 -5.59
N LEU A 57 -16.48 -12.12 -4.59
CA LEU A 57 -16.55 -12.52 -3.18
C LEU A 57 -17.93 -13.08 -2.82
N LEU A 58 -17.94 -14.28 -2.24
CA LEU A 58 -19.15 -14.86 -1.66
C LEU A 58 -19.52 -14.14 -0.34
N PRO A 59 -20.81 -13.80 -0.14
CA PRO A 59 -21.27 -13.27 1.14
C PRO A 59 -21.01 -14.24 2.29
N SER A 60 -20.62 -13.71 3.45
CA SER A 60 -20.50 -14.50 4.67
C SER A 60 -21.84 -14.55 5.39
N GLU A 61 -22.41 -15.75 5.56
CA GLU A 61 -23.70 -15.96 6.23
C GLU A 61 -23.53 -16.87 7.45
N PHE A 62 -24.10 -16.49 8.60
CA PHE A 62 -24.12 -17.31 9.81
C PHE A 62 -25.34 -17.01 10.67
N GLU A 63 -25.70 -17.95 11.54
CA GLU A 63 -26.82 -17.82 12.48
C GLU A 63 -26.31 -17.47 13.87
N LEU A 64 -26.95 -16.50 14.51
CA LEU A 64 -26.70 -16.19 15.91
C LEU A 64 -27.44 -17.18 16.82
N PRO A 65 -27.00 -17.35 18.09
CA PRO A 65 -27.70 -18.23 19.04
C PRO A 65 -29.19 -17.89 19.26
N GLY A 66 -29.61 -16.67 18.93
CA GLY A 66 -31.00 -16.22 18.98
C GLY A 66 -31.85 -16.56 17.73
N GLY A 67 -31.30 -17.27 16.74
CA GLY A 67 -32.00 -17.63 15.50
C GLY A 67 -31.99 -16.56 14.40
N GLU A 68 -31.40 -15.40 14.66
CA GLU A 68 -31.25 -14.33 13.66
C GLU A 68 -30.19 -14.71 12.61
N ARG A 69 -30.50 -14.47 11.33
CA ARG A 69 -29.56 -14.74 10.22
C ARG A 69 -28.78 -13.47 9.89
N VAL A 70 -27.46 -13.55 9.99
CA VAL A 70 -26.53 -12.46 9.65
C VAL A 70 -25.89 -12.74 8.30
N LYS A 71 -25.97 -11.76 7.40
CA LYS A 71 -25.29 -11.76 6.10
C LYS A 71 -24.38 -10.55 6.00
N ILE A 72 -23.10 -10.78 5.70
CA ILE A 72 -22.09 -9.74 5.53
C ILE A 72 -21.64 -9.74 4.06
N THR A 73 -21.73 -8.58 3.42
CA THR A 73 -21.19 -8.32 2.07
C THR A 73 -20.17 -7.20 2.13
N ILE A 74 -19.15 -7.30 1.28
CA ILE A 74 -18.23 -6.19 1.01
C ILE A 74 -18.76 -5.52 -0.26
N ASP A 75 -19.02 -4.22 -0.18
CA ASP A 75 -19.63 -3.47 -1.26
C ASP A 75 -18.57 -2.72 -2.07
N GLU A 76 -17.59 -2.14 -1.37
CA GLU A 76 -16.50 -1.36 -1.98
C GLU A 76 -15.20 -1.55 -1.19
N ALA A 77 -14.06 -1.41 -1.87
CA ALA A 77 -12.75 -1.35 -1.25
C ALA A 77 -11.88 -0.32 -1.97
N GLY A 78 -11.00 0.34 -1.23
CA GLY A 78 -10.14 1.37 -1.80
C GLY A 78 -9.01 1.78 -0.88
N PHE A 79 -8.01 2.42 -1.49
CA PHE A 79 -6.88 2.99 -0.78
C PHE A 79 -7.07 4.49 -0.60
N ALA A 80 -6.61 5.01 0.53
CA ALA A 80 -6.35 6.43 0.73
C ALA A 80 -4.88 6.74 0.41
N LYS A 81 -4.61 7.96 -0.10
CA LYS A 81 -3.22 8.37 -0.37
C LYS A 81 -2.44 8.40 0.95
N PRO A 82 -1.12 8.13 0.94
CA PRO A 82 -0.30 8.16 2.15
C PRO A 82 -0.40 9.49 2.89
N SER A 83 -0.84 9.44 4.14
CA SER A 83 -1.00 10.61 4.98
C SER A 83 -0.67 10.31 6.44
N VAL A 84 -0.36 11.35 7.20
CA VAL A 84 -0.23 11.26 8.65
C VAL A 84 -1.62 11.10 9.28
N PRO A 85 -1.81 10.24 10.30
CA PRO A 85 -3.08 10.12 11.02
C PRO A 85 -3.58 11.47 11.55
N MET A 86 -4.89 11.68 11.57
CA MET A 86 -5.50 12.96 11.98
C MET A 86 -5.26 13.27 13.47
N GLU A 87 -5.07 12.24 14.27
CA GLU A 87 -4.83 12.32 15.72
C GLU A 87 -3.40 12.79 16.05
N ALA A 88 -2.53 12.89 15.04
CA ALA A 88 -1.16 13.36 15.22
C ALA A 88 -1.14 14.86 15.53
N VAL A 89 -0.75 15.21 16.76
CA VAL A 89 -0.68 16.59 17.24
C VAL A 89 0.44 17.35 16.54
N GLY A 90 0.15 18.59 16.11
CA GLY A 90 1.16 19.51 15.57
C GLY A 90 1.46 19.34 14.07
N VAL A 91 0.67 18.55 13.34
CA VAL A 91 0.86 18.30 11.91
C VAL A 91 0.15 19.38 11.07
N LYS A 92 0.92 20.22 10.37
CA LYS A 92 0.38 21.25 9.46
C LYS A 92 0.05 20.71 8.06
N ASN A 93 0.84 19.74 7.59
CA ASN A 93 0.63 19.06 6.32
C ASN A 93 0.53 17.57 6.57
N GLN A 94 -0.61 16.98 6.22
CA GLN A 94 -0.85 15.55 6.39
C GLN A 94 -0.29 14.71 5.24
N ILE A 95 0.12 15.31 4.13
CA ILE A 95 0.74 14.60 3.00
C ILE A 95 2.07 14.00 3.46
N VAL A 96 2.25 12.71 3.21
CA VAL A 96 3.53 12.02 3.40
C VAL A 96 4.13 11.76 2.02
N LEU A 97 5.35 12.25 1.78
CA LEU A 97 6.06 12.00 0.53
C LEU A 97 6.97 10.75 0.62
N PRO A 98 7.28 10.08 -0.50
CA PRO A 98 8.20 8.94 -0.52
C PRO A 98 9.57 9.26 0.10
N THR A 99 10.17 10.42 -0.21
CA THR A 99 11.44 10.86 0.40
C THR A 99 11.39 10.95 1.92
N GLU A 100 10.29 11.38 2.53
CA GLU A 100 10.16 11.40 3.99
C GLU A 100 10.21 9.99 4.59
N CYS A 101 9.54 9.03 3.95
CA CYS A 101 9.58 7.63 4.35
C CYS A 101 10.98 7.03 4.24
N ARG A 102 11.73 7.36 3.17
CA ARG A 102 13.12 6.93 3.00
C ARG A 102 14.00 7.47 4.14
N GLN A 103 13.89 8.77 4.45
CA GLN A 103 14.66 9.41 5.53
C GLN A 103 14.32 8.89 6.92
N ARG A 104 13.04 8.57 7.18
CA ARG A 104 12.57 8.04 8.47
C ARG A 104 12.75 6.55 8.64
N ALA A 105 13.29 5.85 7.62
CA ALA A 105 13.27 4.39 7.55
C ALA A 105 11.87 3.82 7.85
N ALA A 106 10.85 4.39 7.21
CA ALA A 106 9.45 4.04 7.37
C ALA A 106 8.86 3.48 6.07
N THR A 107 7.80 2.68 6.19
CA THR A 107 7.05 2.19 5.02
C THR A 107 6.18 3.31 4.45
N TYR A 108 6.26 3.52 3.14
CA TYR A 108 5.34 4.39 2.41
C TYR A 108 4.02 3.66 2.18
N LYS A 109 2.99 4.04 2.94
CA LYS A 109 1.73 3.28 3.05
C LYS A 109 0.52 4.19 3.08
N GLY A 110 -0.58 3.71 2.52
CA GLY A 110 -1.89 4.33 2.50
C GLY A 110 -2.90 3.48 3.26
N ASP A 111 -3.94 4.10 3.80
CA ASP A 111 -4.98 3.39 4.54
C ASP A 111 -5.88 2.61 3.57
N PHE A 112 -6.08 1.31 3.80
CA PHE A 112 -6.96 0.47 3.00
C PHE A 112 -8.31 0.34 3.71
N LYS A 113 -9.37 0.81 3.05
CA LYS A 113 -10.72 0.87 3.60
C LYS A 113 -11.66 0.02 2.79
N ILE A 114 -12.62 -0.60 3.48
CA ILE A 114 -13.75 -1.29 2.88
C ILE A 114 -15.05 -0.68 3.37
N ARG A 115 -16.06 -0.71 2.50
CA ARG A 115 -17.46 -0.51 2.85
C ARG A 115 -18.11 -1.88 2.91
N LEU A 116 -18.73 -2.20 4.04
CA LEU A 116 -19.41 -3.47 4.25
C LEU A 116 -20.86 -3.25 4.65
N THR A 117 -21.74 -4.11 4.15
CA THR A 117 -23.15 -4.14 4.53
C THR A 117 -23.43 -5.39 5.34
N ILE A 118 -23.96 -5.19 6.55
CA ILE A 118 -24.40 -6.24 7.47
C ILE A 118 -25.92 -6.25 7.44
N LYS A 119 -26.51 -7.36 7.01
CA LYS A 119 -27.95 -7.59 7.03
C LYS A 119 -28.28 -8.59 8.14
N ILE A 120 -29.17 -8.20 9.05
CA ILE A 120 -29.72 -9.03 10.12
C ILE A 120 -31.22 -9.10 9.87
N ASP A 121 -31.69 -10.26 9.41
CA ASP A 121 -33.06 -10.48 8.92
C ASP A 121 -33.50 -9.40 7.90
N GLU A 122 -34.39 -8.47 8.26
CA GLU A 122 -34.84 -7.38 7.38
C GLU A 122 -34.07 -6.06 7.54
N LYS A 123 -33.20 -5.94 8.55
CA LYS A 123 -32.44 -4.71 8.81
C LYS A 123 -31.08 -4.77 8.14
N SER A 124 -30.69 -3.71 7.45
CA SER A 124 -29.35 -3.57 6.86
C SER A 124 -28.61 -2.36 7.42
N ILE A 125 -27.33 -2.53 7.74
CA ILE A 125 -26.43 -1.48 8.20
C ILE A 125 -25.20 -1.48 7.31
N THR A 126 -24.88 -0.35 6.70
CA THR A 126 -23.65 -0.15 5.93
C THR A 126 -22.63 0.62 6.75
N VAL A 127 -21.39 0.15 6.78
CA VAL A 127 -20.32 0.70 7.62
C VAL A 127 -19.00 0.75 6.85
N ASP A 128 -18.29 1.87 6.97
CA ASP A 128 -16.92 1.98 6.49
C ASP A 128 -15.94 1.53 7.58
N ARG A 129 -14.97 0.69 7.19
CA ARG A 129 -13.93 0.17 8.08
C ARG A 129 -12.56 0.25 7.42
N SER A 130 -11.59 0.79 8.15
CA SER A 130 -10.17 0.63 7.79
C SER A 130 -9.73 -0.77 8.16
N LEU A 131 -9.06 -1.44 7.22
CA LEU A 131 -8.38 -2.73 7.40
C LEU A 131 -6.87 -2.54 7.68
N GLY A 132 -6.45 -1.31 7.95
CA GLY A 132 -5.07 -0.93 8.20
C GLY A 132 -4.36 -0.40 6.96
N SER A 133 -3.07 -0.06 7.14
CA SER A 133 -2.29 0.60 6.10
C SER A 133 -1.45 -0.39 5.29
N LEU A 134 -1.53 -0.29 3.97
CA LEU A 134 -0.81 -1.13 3.01
C LEU A 134 0.20 -0.31 2.21
N PRO A 135 1.32 -0.90 1.76
CA PRO A 135 2.31 -0.20 0.93
C PRO A 135 1.71 0.37 -0.36
N ILE A 136 2.08 1.60 -0.70
CA ILE A 136 1.68 2.25 -1.96
C ILE A 136 2.86 2.25 -2.91
N MET A 137 2.62 1.89 -4.18
CA MET A 137 3.67 1.88 -5.20
C MET A 137 4.04 3.31 -5.61
N VAL A 138 5.33 3.61 -5.64
CA VAL A 138 5.84 4.93 -6.06
C VAL A 138 5.47 5.19 -7.53
N LYS A 139 5.05 6.42 -7.84
CA LYS A 139 4.50 6.89 -9.13
C LYS A 139 3.15 6.27 -9.56
N SER A 140 2.54 5.37 -8.78
CA SER A 140 1.15 4.95 -9.04
C SER A 140 0.13 6.06 -8.76
N LYS A 141 -1.12 5.90 -9.21
CA LYS A 141 -2.21 6.90 -9.02
C LYS A 141 -2.47 7.26 -7.55
N MET A 142 -2.17 6.34 -6.63
CA MET A 142 -2.30 6.58 -5.18
C MET A 142 -1.05 7.20 -4.53
N CYS A 143 0.03 7.37 -5.29
CA CYS A 143 1.22 8.09 -4.85
C CYS A 143 1.04 9.61 -5.07
N HIS A 144 1.69 10.41 -4.23
CA HIS A 144 1.71 11.88 -4.39
C HIS A 144 2.64 12.35 -5.51
N LEU A 145 3.49 11.46 -6.05
CA LEU A 145 4.42 11.78 -7.14
C LEU A 145 3.87 11.47 -8.54
N ALA A 146 2.66 10.91 -8.65
CA ALA A 146 2.12 10.34 -9.90
C ALA A 146 2.25 11.31 -11.09
N ASP A 147 1.75 12.53 -10.90
CA ASP A 147 1.59 13.53 -11.96
C ASP A 147 2.58 14.70 -11.85
N LEU A 148 3.59 14.60 -10.98
CA LEU A 148 4.58 15.66 -10.81
C LEU A 148 5.58 15.69 -11.98
N SER A 149 5.88 16.90 -12.44
CA SER A 149 6.95 17.20 -13.39
C SER A 149 8.34 17.00 -12.77
N PRO A 150 9.42 16.84 -13.57
CA PRO A 150 10.77 16.72 -13.03
C PRO A 150 11.20 17.91 -12.16
N GLU A 151 10.72 19.12 -12.48
CA GLU A 151 10.99 20.32 -11.67
C GLU A 151 10.29 20.23 -10.30
N GLU A 152 9.02 19.82 -10.26
CA GLU A 152 8.27 19.61 -9.01
C GLU A 152 8.84 18.46 -8.18
N LEU A 153 9.28 17.37 -8.82
CA LEU A 153 9.95 16.26 -8.14
C LEU A 153 11.20 16.76 -7.39
N VAL A 154 12.03 17.57 -8.04
CA VAL A 154 13.23 18.15 -7.41
C VAL A 154 12.85 19.08 -6.26
N GLN A 155 11.80 19.88 -6.40
CA GLN A 155 11.28 20.73 -5.29
C GLN A 155 10.83 19.90 -4.08
N HIS A 156 10.33 18.68 -4.32
CA HIS A 156 9.95 17.72 -3.28
C HIS A 156 11.09 16.81 -2.80
N ASN A 157 12.35 17.12 -3.14
CA ASN A 157 13.54 16.32 -2.81
C ASN A 157 13.47 14.89 -3.37
N GLU A 158 12.86 14.72 -4.54
CA GLU A 158 12.85 13.49 -5.32
C GLU A 158 13.82 13.61 -6.51
N HIS A 159 14.18 12.48 -7.09
CA HIS A 159 15.01 12.47 -8.30
C HIS A 159 14.20 12.96 -9.51
N ALA A 160 14.79 13.82 -10.36
CA ALA A 160 14.12 14.36 -11.55
C ALA A 160 13.63 13.27 -12.53
N ASP A 161 14.36 12.16 -12.60
CA ASP A 161 14.02 10.96 -13.37
C ASP A 161 13.40 9.83 -12.53
N GLU A 162 12.75 10.12 -11.41
CA GLU A 162 12.03 9.10 -10.64
C GLU A 162 11.00 8.38 -11.52
N TRP A 163 11.20 7.08 -11.73
CA TRP A 163 10.37 6.24 -12.62
C TRP A 163 9.41 5.34 -11.86
N GLY A 164 9.56 5.19 -10.53
CA GLY A 164 8.66 4.42 -9.68
C GLY A 164 8.59 2.92 -10.00
N GLY A 165 7.46 2.29 -9.70
CA GLY A 165 7.27 0.85 -9.91
C GLY A 165 7.78 -0.04 -8.77
N TYR A 166 8.12 0.55 -7.62
CA TYR A 166 8.58 -0.16 -6.43
C TYR A 166 7.86 0.35 -5.17
N PHE A 167 8.03 -0.39 -4.08
CA PHE A 167 7.49 -0.03 -2.76
C PHE A 167 8.63 0.40 -1.83
N ILE A 168 8.37 1.39 -0.99
CA ILE A 168 9.26 1.73 0.13
C ILE A 168 8.72 1.02 1.36
N VAL A 169 9.42 -0.03 1.81
CA VAL A 169 9.01 -0.84 2.95
C VAL A 169 10.15 -0.90 3.95
N LYS A 170 9.84 -0.59 5.21
CA LYS A 170 10.76 -0.88 6.32
C LYS A 170 10.83 -2.39 6.52
N LEU A 171 11.97 -3.00 6.27
CA LEU A 171 12.22 -4.36 6.74
C LEU A 171 12.23 -4.35 8.28
N HIS A 172 11.33 -5.12 8.88
CA HIS A 172 11.39 -5.38 10.30
C HIS A 172 12.52 -6.40 10.54
N THR A 173 13.77 -5.96 10.66
CA THR A 173 14.77 -6.76 11.38
C THR A 173 14.36 -6.75 12.85
N LYS A 174 13.48 -7.69 13.22
CA LYS A 174 13.37 -8.13 14.60
C LYS A 174 14.68 -8.86 14.88
N HIS A 175 15.69 -8.15 15.39
CA HIS A 175 16.71 -8.83 16.16
C HIS A 175 15.95 -9.48 17.33
N ALA A 176 15.67 -10.77 17.20
CA ALA A 176 15.34 -11.62 18.33
C ALA A 176 16.63 -11.79 19.14
N GLU A 177 17.11 -10.71 19.74
CA GLU A 177 18.15 -10.79 20.74
C GLU A 177 17.45 -11.22 22.01
N GLY A 178 17.63 -12.50 22.36
CA GLY A 178 17.13 -13.07 23.59
C GLY A 178 17.73 -12.34 24.78
N THR A 179 17.04 -11.32 25.28
CA THR A 179 17.32 -10.77 26.60
C THR A 179 16.38 -11.44 27.59
N SER A 180 16.85 -12.56 28.15
CA SER A 180 16.36 -13.06 29.42
C SER A 180 16.59 -11.98 30.48
N ARG A 181 15.55 -11.23 30.86
CA ARG A 181 15.48 -10.51 32.14
C ARG A 181 14.04 -10.09 32.48
N GLY A 182 13.46 -10.92 33.36
CA GLY A 182 12.39 -10.71 34.35
C GLY A 182 11.42 -9.53 34.25
N GLY A 183 10.12 -9.86 34.20
CA GLY A 183 9.00 -9.02 34.62
C GLY A 183 7.66 -9.60 34.14
N PRO A 184 6.67 -9.90 35.00
CA PRO A 184 5.47 -10.60 34.58
C PRO A 184 4.49 -9.62 33.94
N THR A 185 4.29 -9.71 32.62
CA THR A 185 3.11 -9.12 31.98
C THR A 185 2.04 -10.20 31.93
N PHE A 186 1.11 -10.13 32.88
CA PHE A 186 -0.14 -10.87 32.87
C PHE A 186 -0.94 -10.46 31.63
N LEU A 187 -0.97 -11.32 30.61
CA LEU A 187 -2.02 -11.32 29.60
C LEU A 187 -2.94 -12.51 29.90
N PRO A 188 -4.25 -12.31 30.09
CA PRO A 188 -5.17 -13.43 30.24
C PRO A 188 -5.23 -14.20 28.92
N ARG A 189 -4.74 -15.43 28.98
CA ARG A 189 -4.80 -16.42 27.91
C ARG A 189 -6.24 -16.95 27.86
N VAL A 190 -7.01 -16.56 26.85
CA VAL A 190 -8.29 -17.20 26.55
C VAL A 190 -7.97 -18.56 25.91
N PRO A 191 -8.33 -19.71 26.49
CA PRO A 191 -8.05 -21.00 25.88
C PRO A 191 -9.06 -21.26 24.75
N PHE A 192 -8.55 -21.28 23.51
CA PHE A 192 -9.24 -21.84 22.35
C PHE A 192 -9.26 -23.37 22.51
N VAL A 193 -10.38 -23.92 22.99
CA VAL A 193 -10.59 -25.37 23.12
C VAL A 193 -11.06 -25.91 21.77
N LEU A 194 -10.16 -26.63 21.09
CA LEU A 194 -10.50 -27.51 19.97
C LEU A 194 -11.20 -28.75 20.54
N GLY A 195 -12.53 -28.80 20.43
CA GLY A 195 -13.32 -30.00 20.70
C GLY A 195 -13.21 -30.98 19.53
N LYS A 196 -12.33 -31.97 19.66
CA LYS A 196 -12.49 -33.29 19.02
C LYS A 196 -12.71 -34.26 20.16
N ASP A 197 -13.86 -34.93 20.18
CA ASP A 197 -14.08 -36.28 20.68
C ASP A 197 -15.56 -36.64 20.52
N VAL A 198 -15.87 -37.37 19.44
CA VAL A 198 -17.13 -38.11 19.28
C VAL A 198 -16.80 -39.57 19.55
N PRO A 199 -17.30 -40.19 20.62
CA PRO A 199 -17.09 -41.62 20.85
C PRO A 199 -18.07 -42.45 20.03
N ALA A 200 -17.52 -43.49 19.39
CA ALA A 200 -18.29 -44.60 18.83
C ALA A 200 -19.04 -45.33 19.94
N GLN A 201 -20.34 -45.60 19.72
CA GLN A 201 -21.06 -46.64 20.44
C GLN A 201 -21.70 -47.59 19.43
N THR A 202 -21.22 -48.83 19.50
CA THR A 202 -21.82 -50.04 18.96
C THR A 202 -22.87 -50.53 19.95
N VAL A 203 -24.14 -50.66 19.54
CA VAL A 203 -25.01 -51.86 19.60
C VAL A 203 -26.12 -51.64 18.58
#